data_AF-B5YNU0-F1
#
_entry.id   AF-B5YNU0-F1
#
_cell.length_a   1.000
_cell.length_b   1.000
_cell.length_c   1.000
_cell.angle_alpha   90.00
_cell.angle_beta   90.00
_cell.angle_gamma   90.00
#
_symmetry.space_group_name_H-M   'P 1'
#
loop_
_entity.id
_entity.type
_entity.pdbx_description
1 polymer ?
#
loop_
_entity_poly.entity_id
_entity_poly.type
_entity_poly.pdbx_seq_one_letter_code
_entity_poly.pdbx_strand_id
1 'polypeptide(L)'
;MNYSKLLHLLLFTHITNASPQCETEDDLVLETCTLKDLTDSVLIDICHRIGLDMETHVLPSLYDVDEDEEAGVGDTSIQQPRVYKHEDYVMGAEECLMIEDEMERLAREDPELLDQLEREALQDDPELFAEIIADILTQDKSLLAEIVQKLSQDKPDFVKEMADGMLENGEGLEDRPDIVGYLLASLISEDDSLLDEYDLMFASHFGEFDDEVDELMEDGLGAEEKQEGADAKDEL
;
A
#
# COMPACT_ATOMS: atom_id res chain seq x y z
N MET A 1 -30.51 -67.78 16.86
CA MET A 1 -31.05 -66.59 16.18
C MET A 1 -31.35 -65.54 17.22
N ASN A 2 -30.65 -64.41 17.16
CA ASN A 2 -31.17 -63.06 17.43
C ASN A 2 -30.07 -62.08 17.04
N TYR A 3 -30.02 -61.79 15.74
CA TYR A 3 -29.10 -60.91 15.02
C TYR A 3 -29.39 -59.43 15.30
N SER A 4 -29.66 -59.05 16.56
CA SER A 4 -30.13 -57.70 16.89
C SER A 4 -29.07 -56.82 17.58
N LYS A 5 -27.88 -57.36 17.86
CA LYS A 5 -26.80 -56.60 18.54
C LYS A 5 -25.60 -56.28 17.65
N LEU A 6 -25.57 -56.75 16.40
CA LEU A 6 -24.49 -56.45 15.46
C LEU A 6 -24.80 -55.30 14.48
N LEU A 7 -25.99 -54.69 14.57
CA LEU A 7 -26.42 -53.60 13.68
C LEU A 7 -26.22 -52.19 14.30
N HIS A 8 -25.62 -52.09 15.49
CA HIS A 8 -25.27 -50.81 16.11
C HIS A 8 -23.75 -50.52 16.12
N LEU A 9 -22.96 -51.35 15.43
CA LEU A 9 -21.51 -51.18 15.28
C LEU A 9 -21.12 -50.86 13.82
N LEU A 10 -22.05 -50.26 13.07
CA LEU A 10 -21.83 -49.68 11.74
C LEU A 10 -22.48 -48.29 11.66
N LEU A 11 -22.33 -47.49 12.72
CA LEU A 11 -22.14 -46.07 12.53
C LEU A 11 -20.69 -45.93 12.07
N PHE A 12 -20.51 -46.08 10.75
CA PHE A 12 -19.41 -45.45 10.05
C PHE A 12 -19.48 -43.97 10.42
N THR A 13 -18.73 -43.58 11.45
CA THR A 13 -18.16 -42.24 11.47
C THR A 13 -17.27 -42.17 10.24
N HIS A 14 -17.89 -41.80 9.11
CA HIS A 14 -17.19 -40.97 8.15
C HIS A 14 -16.85 -39.71 8.92
N ILE A 15 -15.72 -39.76 9.63
CA ILE A 15 -14.88 -38.58 9.74
C ILE A 15 -14.51 -38.34 8.28
N THR A 16 -15.33 -37.55 7.59
CA THR A 16 -14.83 -36.76 6.48
C THR A 16 -13.70 -35.98 7.11
N ASN A 17 -12.48 -36.46 6.87
CA ASN A 17 -11.29 -35.67 7.03
C ASN A 17 -11.49 -34.57 5.97
N ALA A 18 -12.27 -33.54 6.31
CA ALA A 18 -12.13 -32.26 5.67
C ALA A 18 -10.67 -31.94 5.94
N SER A 19 -9.83 -31.96 4.90
CA SER A 19 -8.61 -31.17 5.02
C SER A 19 -9.08 -29.79 5.46
N PRO A 20 -8.39 -29.12 6.40
CA PRO A 20 -8.60 -27.69 6.54
C PRO A 20 -8.56 -27.13 5.12
N GLN A 21 -9.67 -26.56 4.68
CA GLN A 21 -9.76 -26.06 3.32
C GLN A 21 -8.83 -24.87 3.32
N CYS A 22 -7.68 -25.01 2.65
CA CYS A 22 -6.67 -23.98 2.49
C CYS A 22 -7.26 -22.95 1.53
N GLU A 23 -8.17 -22.12 2.03
CA GLU A 23 -8.99 -21.20 1.23
C GLU A 23 -8.53 -19.76 1.40
N THR A 24 -7.81 -19.46 2.47
CA THR A 24 -7.35 -18.11 2.80
C THR A 24 -5.89 -18.12 3.24
N GLU A 25 -5.24 -16.96 3.18
CA GLU A 25 -3.88 -16.78 3.71
C GLU A 25 -3.79 -17.14 5.21
N ASP A 26 -4.85 -16.87 5.99
CA ASP A 26 -4.93 -17.21 7.41
C ASP A 26 -4.84 -18.73 7.68
N ASP A 27 -5.14 -19.55 6.67
CA ASP A 27 -5.06 -21.01 6.77
C ASP A 27 -3.62 -21.53 6.62
N LEU A 28 -2.66 -20.67 6.24
CA LEU A 28 -1.27 -21.04 6.02
C LEU A 28 -0.65 -21.61 7.30
N VAL A 29 -0.37 -22.91 7.25
CA VAL A 29 0.28 -23.66 8.32
C VAL A 29 1.36 -24.48 7.66
N LEU A 30 2.62 -24.22 8.02
CA LEU A 30 3.85 -24.75 7.40
C LEU A 30 3.83 -26.25 7.04
N GLU A 31 3.02 -27.06 7.74
CA GLU A 31 2.94 -28.52 7.53
C GLU A 31 1.66 -28.99 6.81
N THR A 32 0.60 -28.18 6.70
CA THR A 32 -0.73 -28.63 6.24
C THR A 32 -1.38 -27.78 5.16
N CYS A 33 -0.95 -26.52 4.98
CA CYS A 33 -1.47 -25.59 3.97
C CYS A 33 -0.34 -24.62 3.63
N THR A 34 0.15 -24.71 2.40
CA THR A 34 1.22 -23.86 1.86
C THR A 34 0.66 -22.97 0.76
N LEU A 35 1.43 -21.98 0.29
CA LEU A 35 1.02 -21.11 -0.81
C LEU A 35 0.58 -21.90 -2.06
N LYS A 36 1.20 -23.06 -2.32
CA LYS A 36 0.85 -23.97 -3.43
C LYS A 36 -0.53 -24.60 -3.34
N ASP A 37 -1.15 -24.53 -2.16
CA ASP A 37 -2.45 -25.12 -1.90
C ASP A 37 -3.57 -24.06 -1.98
N LEU A 38 -3.22 -22.76 -2.09
CA LEU A 38 -4.15 -21.64 -2.25
C LEU A 38 -4.63 -21.52 -3.70
N THR A 39 -5.73 -20.80 -3.93
CA THR A 39 -6.20 -20.48 -5.28
C THR A 39 -5.45 -19.30 -5.87
N ASP A 40 -5.37 -19.21 -7.20
CA ASP A 40 -4.74 -18.08 -7.92
C ASP A 40 -5.28 -16.73 -7.43
N SER A 41 -6.59 -16.63 -7.16
CA SER A 41 -7.20 -15.40 -6.64
C SER A 41 -6.63 -14.96 -5.30
N VAL A 42 -6.42 -15.91 -4.37
CA VAL A 42 -5.86 -15.60 -3.04
C VAL A 42 -4.38 -15.22 -3.17
N LEU A 43 -3.65 -15.88 -4.06
CA LEU A 43 -2.25 -15.54 -4.34
C LEU A 43 -2.11 -14.15 -4.95
N ILE A 44 -3.02 -13.76 -5.84
CA ILE A 44 -3.10 -12.41 -6.41
C ILE A 44 -3.44 -11.39 -5.32
N ASP A 45 -4.39 -11.70 -4.44
CA ASP A 45 -4.82 -10.80 -3.36
C ASP A 45 -3.71 -10.47 -2.35
N ILE A 46 -2.76 -11.40 -2.12
CA ILE A 46 -1.56 -11.15 -1.31
C ILE A 46 -0.77 -9.95 -1.85
N CYS A 47 -0.56 -9.89 -3.17
CA CYS A 47 0.15 -8.75 -3.79
C CYS A 47 -0.69 -7.48 -3.80
N HIS A 48 -2.00 -7.58 -4.04
CA HIS A 48 -2.89 -6.42 -4.02
C HIS A 48 -2.90 -5.71 -2.66
N ARG A 49 -2.74 -6.44 -1.54
CA ARG A 49 -2.67 -5.84 -0.19
C ARG A 49 -1.53 -4.83 -0.07
N ILE A 50 -0.40 -5.07 -0.70
CA ILE A 50 0.76 -4.17 -0.72
C ILE A 50 0.79 -3.25 -1.94
N GLY A 51 -0.33 -3.12 -2.65
CA GLY A 51 -0.47 -2.22 -3.81
C GLY A 51 0.19 -2.71 -5.10
N LEU A 52 0.58 -3.99 -5.18
CA LEU A 52 1.21 -4.55 -6.37
C LEU A 52 0.23 -5.42 -7.17
N ASP A 53 0.12 -5.16 -8.48
CA ASP A 53 -0.56 -6.06 -9.41
C ASP A 53 0.37 -7.23 -9.78
N MET A 54 -0.14 -8.44 -9.57
CA MET A 54 0.61 -9.67 -9.79
C MET A 54 1.06 -9.84 -11.25
N GLU A 55 0.20 -9.56 -12.23
CA GLU A 55 0.48 -9.84 -13.64
C GLU A 55 1.26 -8.72 -14.34
N THR A 56 1.14 -7.47 -13.86
CA THR A 56 1.78 -6.30 -14.46
C THR A 56 3.04 -5.84 -13.74
N HIS A 57 3.17 -6.06 -12.43
CA HIS A 57 4.35 -5.63 -11.66
C HIS A 57 5.22 -6.81 -11.24
N VAL A 58 4.63 -7.84 -10.64
CA VAL A 58 5.39 -8.88 -9.94
C VAL A 58 5.92 -9.92 -10.91
N LEU A 59 5.04 -10.65 -11.60
CA LEU A 59 5.45 -11.74 -12.49
C LEU A 59 6.40 -11.29 -13.61
N PRO A 60 6.23 -10.14 -14.28
CA PRO A 60 7.20 -9.68 -15.28
C PRO A 60 8.62 -9.57 -14.73
N SER A 61 8.79 -9.00 -13.52
CA SER A 61 10.11 -8.81 -12.92
C SER A 61 10.83 -10.13 -12.59
N LEU A 62 10.09 -11.19 -12.29
CA LEU A 62 10.65 -12.53 -12.05
C LEU A 62 11.22 -13.19 -13.32
N TYR A 63 10.78 -12.78 -14.51
CA TYR A 63 11.23 -13.38 -15.78
C TYR A 63 12.04 -12.44 -16.68
N ASP A 64 12.13 -11.15 -16.35
CA ASP A 64 13.01 -10.19 -17.04
C ASP A 64 14.50 -10.38 -16.70
N VAL A 65 14.83 -11.39 -15.89
CA VAL A 65 16.20 -11.75 -15.50
C VAL A 65 16.89 -12.77 -16.45
N ASP A 66 16.19 -13.23 -17.49
CA ASP A 66 16.66 -14.31 -18.38
C ASP A 66 16.96 -13.88 -19.84
N GLU A 67 17.21 -12.59 -20.12
CA GLU A 67 17.81 -12.17 -21.39
C GLU A 67 19.20 -11.56 -21.18
N ASP A 68 20.20 -12.40 -21.46
CA ASP A 68 21.62 -12.08 -21.56
C ASP A 68 21.89 -10.75 -22.31
N GLU A 69 22.87 -10.00 -21.80
CA GLU A 69 23.76 -9.06 -22.49
C GLU A 69 23.49 -8.81 -23.99
N GLU A 70 22.93 -7.65 -24.36
CA GLU A 70 23.49 -6.70 -25.34
C GLU A 70 22.46 -5.61 -25.72
N ALA A 71 22.77 -4.38 -25.33
CA ALA A 71 22.51 -3.14 -26.06
C ALA A 71 21.14 -2.92 -26.74
N GLY A 72 20.32 -2.04 -26.16
CA GLY A 72 19.30 -1.35 -26.96
C GLY A 72 18.32 -0.53 -26.16
N VAL A 73 18.55 0.79 -26.09
CA VAL A 73 17.51 1.76 -25.76
C VAL A 73 16.34 1.58 -26.73
N GLY A 74 15.16 1.30 -26.18
CA GLY A 74 13.87 1.49 -26.81
C GLY A 74 13.33 0.28 -27.57
N ASP A 75 12.42 -0.45 -26.95
CA ASP A 75 11.21 -0.90 -27.64
C ASP A 75 10.07 -1.13 -26.64
N THR A 76 9.07 -0.24 -26.67
CA THR A 76 7.72 -0.50 -26.17
C THR A 76 7.05 -1.52 -27.09
N SER A 77 7.56 -2.75 -27.10
CA SER A 77 6.89 -3.86 -27.75
C SER A 77 5.79 -4.34 -26.81
N ILE A 78 4.54 -4.18 -27.22
CA ILE A 78 3.38 -4.77 -26.57
C ILE A 78 3.67 -6.26 -26.35
N GLN A 79 3.99 -6.64 -25.10
CA GLN A 79 4.15 -8.03 -24.72
C GLN A 79 2.78 -8.69 -24.96
N GLN A 80 2.75 -9.77 -25.75
CA GLN A 80 1.53 -10.57 -25.85
C GLN A 80 1.15 -11.02 -24.43
N PRO A 81 -0.15 -11.10 -24.09
CA PRO A 81 -0.56 -11.53 -22.75
C PRO A 81 0.07 -12.90 -22.47
N ARG A 82 1.04 -12.92 -21.54
CA ARG A 82 1.62 -14.17 -21.05
C ARG A 82 0.53 -14.91 -20.31
N VAL A 83 0.42 -16.21 -20.59
CA VAL A 83 -0.49 -17.08 -19.84
C VAL A 83 0.32 -17.68 -18.70
N TYR A 84 0.12 -17.13 -17.51
CA TYR A 84 0.76 -17.61 -16.29
C TYR A 84 0.08 -18.88 -15.77
N LYS A 85 0.88 -19.75 -15.16
CA LYS A 85 0.43 -20.97 -14.48
C LYS A 85 0.34 -20.72 -12.98
N HIS A 86 -0.39 -21.59 -12.30
CA HIS A 86 -0.51 -21.57 -10.83
C HIS A 86 0.85 -21.44 -10.13
N GLU A 87 1.86 -22.20 -10.57
CA GLU A 87 3.19 -22.13 -9.96
C GLU A 87 3.86 -20.76 -10.11
N ASP A 88 3.53 -20.00 -11.15
CA ASP A 88 4.03 -18.65 -11.35
C ASP A 88 3.39 -17.71 -10.32
N TYR A 89 2.08 -17.80 -10.10
CA TYR A 89 1.39 -17.06 -9.03
C TYR A 89 1.90 -17.39 -7.63
N VAL A 90 2.28 -18.65 -7.37
CA VAL A 90 2.90 -19.03 -6.09
C VAL A 90 4.23 -18.30 -5.90
N MET A 91 5.09 -18.27 -6.92
CA MET A 91 6.37 -17.55 -6.86
C MET A 91 6.15 -16.04 -6.71
N GLY A 92 5.17 -15.47 -7.43
CA GLY A 92 4.83 -14.06 -7.29
C GLY A 92 4.32 -13.71 -5.89
N ALA A 93 3.48 -14.56 -5.28
CA ALA A 93 3.02 -14.36 -3.92
C ALA A 93 4.16 -14.47 -2.89
N GLU A 94 5.10 -15.41 -3.09
CA GLU A 94 6.32 -15.48 -2.27
C GLU A 94 7.13 -14.18 -2.36
N GLU A 95 7.28 -13.60 -3.55
CA GLU A 95 7.96 -12.30 -3.74
C GLU A 95 7.23 -11.16 -3.02
N CYS A 96 5.90 -11.09 -3.15
CA CYS A 96 5.10 -10.07 -2.47
C CYS A 96 5.22 -10.15 -0.95
N LEU A 97 5.22 -11.35 -0.37
CA LEU A 97 5.42 -11.54 1.07
C LEU A 97 6.83 -11.11 1.52
N MET A 98 7.86 -11.33 0.69
CA MET A 98 9.22 -10.85 0.99
C MET A 98 9.31 -9.32 0.92
N ILE A 99 8.65 -8.69 -0.06
CA ILE A 99 8.57 -7.23 -0.17
C ILE A 99 7.83 -6.66 1.05
N GLU A 100 6.71 -7.27 1.44
CA GLU A 100 5.94 -6.85 2.61
C GLU A 100 6.78 -6.88 3.90
N ASP A 101 7.50 -7.98 4.16
CA ASP A 101 8.39 -8.10 5.33
C ASP A 101 9.55 -7.09 5.28
N GLU A 102 10.12 -6.84 4.10
CA GLU A 102 11.17 -5.84 3.92
C GLU A 102 10.64 -4.42 4.14
N MET A 103 9.44 -4.10 3.66
CA MET A 103 8.78 -2.82 3.90
C MET A 103 8.48 -2.62 5.39
N GLU A 104 7.97 -3.65 6.09
CA GLU A 104 7.73 -3.57 7.53
C GLU A 104 9.05 -3.41 8.31
N ARG A 105 10.11 -4.10 7.88
CA ARG A 105 11.44 -3.95 8.47
C ARG A 105 11.98 -2.53 8.25
N LEU A 106 11.88 -1.99 7.05
CA LEU A 106 12.31 -0.62 6.73
C LEU A 106 11.54 0.41 7.55
N ALA A 107 10.21 0.29 7.62
CA ALA A 107 9.38 1.16 8.45
C ALA A 107 9.82 1.18 9.92
N ARG A 108 10.32 0.05 10.44
CA ARG A 108 10.79 -0.08 11.83
C ARG A 108 12.23 0.37 12.04
N GLU A 109 13.12 0.06 11.12
CA GLU A 109 14.57 0.23 11.29
C GLU A 109 15.11 1.53 10.69
N ASP A 110 14.53 1.99 9.57
CA ASP A 110 14.96 3.19 8.84
C ASP A 110 13.75 3.87 8.16
N PRO A 111 12.88 4.52 8.95
CA PRO A 111 11.69 5.20 8.42
C PRO A 111 12.06 6.36 7.48
N GLU A 112 13.20 7.03 7.72
CA GLU A 112 13.66 8.13 6.85
C GLU A 112 13.99 7.63 5.43
N LEU A 113 14.58 6.44 5.31
CA LEU A 113 14.83 5.82 4.01
C LEU A 113 13.52 5.40 3.32
N LEU A 114 12.54 4.89 4.07
CA LEU A 114 11.24 4.53 3.50
C LEU A 114 10.53 5.76 2.91
N ASP A 115 10.48 6.86 3.68
CA ASP A 115 9.92 8.14 3.22
C ASP A 115 10.65 8.65 1.97
N GLN A 116 11.98 8.48 1.91
CA GLN A 116 12.75 8.86 0.73
C GLN A 116 12.37 8.02 -0.49
N LEU A 117 12.26 6.70 -0.34
CA LEU A 117 11.90 5.79 -1.44
C LEU A 117 10.49 6.08 -1.97
N GLU A 118 9.53 6.38 -1.08
CA GLU A 118 8.19 6.79 -1.47
C GLU A 118 8.23 8.09 -2.31
N ARG A 119 8.98 9.10 -1.84
CA ARG A 119 9.13 10.36 -2.59
C ARG A 119 9.78 10.15 -3.96
N GLU A 120 10.80 9.32 -4.04
CA GLU A 120 11.45 8.97 -5.30
C GLU A 120 10.47 8.26 -6.25
N ALA A 121 9.68 7.31 -5.75
CA ALA A 121 8.66 6.61 -6.54
C ALA A 121 7.58 7.56 -7.07
N LEU A 122 7.10 8.51 -6.24
CA LEU A 122 6.13 9.51 -6.66
C LEU A 122 6.69 10.51 -7.68
N GLN A 123 8.00 10.78 -7.65
CA GLN A 123 8.67 11.65 -8.62
C GLN A 123 8.93 10.96 -9.95
N ASP A 124 9.14 9.64 -9.94
CA ASP A 124 9.42 8.86 -11.14
C ASP A 124 8.19 8.73 -12.06
N ASP A 125 6.98 8.70 -11.50
CA ASP A 125 5.72 8.67 -12.26
C ASP A 125 4.68 9.70 -11.76
N PRO A 126 4.78 10.96 -12.22
CA PRO A 126 3.83 12.00 -11.85
C PRO A 126 2.42 11.79 -12.43
N GLU A 127 2.27 11.00 -13.50
CA GLU A 127 0.94 10.68 -14.06
C GLU A 127 0.21 9.70 -13.14
N LEU A 128 0.89 8.65 -12.67
CA LEU A 128 0.35 7.72 -11.69
C LEU A 128 0.01 8.44 -10.38
N PHE A 129 0.87 9.32 -9.90
CA PHE A 129 0.57 10.09 -8.68
C PHE A 129 -0.67 10.96 -8.82
N ALA A 130 -0.86 11.61 -9.98
CA ALA A 130 -2.07 12.38 -10.26
C ALA A 130 -3.33 11.50 -10.27
N GLU A 131 -3.25 10.28 -10.81
CA GLU A 131 -4.35 9.30 -10.80
C GLU A 131 -4.71 8.86 -9.38
N ILE A 132 -3.71 8.54 -8.55
CA ILE A 132 -3.93 8.17 -7.14
C ILE A 132 -4.66 9.29 -6.39
N ILE A 133 -4.21 10.55 -6.54
CA ILE A 133 -4.88 11.70 -5.92
C ILE A 133 -6.31 11.83 -6.47
N ALA A 134 -6.51 11.69 -7.79
CA ALA A 134 -7.83 11.82 -8.39
C ALA A 134 -8.81 10.74 -7.89
N ASP A 135 -8.34 9.52 -7.67
CA ASP A 135 -9.13 8.43 -7.09
C ASP A 135 -9.52 8.73 -5.65
N ILE A 136 -8.57 9.21 -4.84
CA ILE A 136 -8.82 9.67 -3.46
C ILE A 136 -9.90 10.76 -3.44
N LEU A 137 -9.79 11.77 -4.30
CA LEU A 137 -10.75 12.88 -4.40
C LEU A 137 -12.08 12.49 -5.03
N THR A 138 -12.09 11.39 -5.78
CA THR A 138 -13.33 10.80 -6.28
C THR A 138 -14.11 10.17 -5.13
N GLN A 139 -13.41 9.49 -4.22
CA GLN A 139 -13.98 8.83 -3.05
C GLN A 139 -14.45 9.85 -2.00
N ASP A 140 -13.71 10.94 -1.80
CA ASP A 140 -14.09 11.97 -0.84
C ASP A 140 -14.34 13.36 -1.45
N LYS A 141 -15.63 13.74 -1.44
CA LYS A 141 -16.09 15.03 -1.97
C LYS A 141 -15.86 16.21 -1.04
N SER A 142 -15.77 15.99 0.28
CA SER A 142 -15.44 17.05 1.24
C SER A 142 -13.97 17.44 1.07
N LEU A 143 -13.09 16.44 1.05
CA LEU A 143 -11.67 16.63 0.78
C LEU A 143 -11.43 17.33 -0.56
N LEU A 144 -12.12 16.91 -1.63
CA LEU A 144 -12.05 17.59 -2.93
C LEU A 144 -12.40 19.09 -2.81
N ALA A 145 -13.49 19.43 -2.14
CA ALA A 145 -13.89 20.83 -1.96
C ALA A 145 -12.86 21.63 -1.14
N GLU A 146 -12.28 21.03 -0.09
CA GLU A 146 -11.24 21.64 0.73
C GLU A 146 -9.95 21.90 -0.07
N ILE A 147 -9.48 20.91 -0.84
CA ILE A 147 -8.31 21.06 -1.70
C ILE A 147 -8.56 22.12 -2.78
N VAL A 148 -9.72 22.09 -3.45
CA VAL A 148 -10.08 23.11 -4.46
C VAL A 148 -10.10 24.51 -3.85
N GLN A 149 -10.66 24.65 -2.65
CA GLN A 149 -10.70 25.92 -1.94
C GLN A 149 -9.27 26.40 -1.63
N LYS A 150 -8.42 25.52 -1.08
CA LYS A 150 -7.04 25.84 -0.72
C LYS A 150 -6.21 26.21 -1.94
N LEU A 151 -6.24 25.41 -2.99
CA LEU A 151 -5.56 25.70 -4.26
C LEU A 151 -5.97 27.05 -4.83
N SER A 152 -7.27 27.35 -4.83
CA SER A 152 -7.80 28.62 -5.31
C SER A 152 -7.41 29.82 -4.44
N GLN A 153 -7.10 29.63 -3.17
CA GLN A 153 -6.66 30.68 -2.24
C GLN A 153 -5.15 30.90 -2.30
N ASP A 154 -4.38 29.82 -2.23
CA ASP A 154 -2.94 29.86 -2.05
C ASP A 154 -2.21 30.01 -3.39
N LYS A 155 -2.75 29.40 -4.45
CA LYS A 155 -2.13 29.33 -5.79
C LYS A 155 -3.12 29.70 -6.92
N PRO A 156 -3.84 30.85 -6.83
CA PRO A 156 -4.89 31.20 -7.80
C PRO A 156 -4.38 31.35 -9.23
N ASP A 157 -3.18 31.89 -9.42
CA ASP A 157 -2.60 32.08 -10.76
C ASP A 157 -2.21 30.74 -11.40
N PHE A 158 -1.65 29.82 -10.61
CA PHE A 158 -1.32 28.45 -11.05
C PHE A 158 -2.58 27.68 -11.45
N VAL A 159 -3.59 27.67 -10.58
CA VAL A 159 -4.89 27.03 -10.86
C VAL A 159 -5.47 27.58 -12.15
N LYS A 160 -5.45 28.90 -12.33
CA LYS A 160 -5.98 29.53 -13.53
C LYS A 160 -5.17 29.15 -14.77
N GLU A 161 -3.84 29.14 -14.71
CA GLU A 161 -2.98 28.82 -15.85
C GLU A 161 -3.17 27.37 -16.30
N MET A 162 -3.17 26.44 -15.35
CA MET A 162 -3.19 25.02 -15.63
C MET A 162 -4.60 24.49 -15.91
N ALA A 163 -5.63 25.01 -15.24
CA ALA A 163 -7.01 24.59 -15.51
C ALA A 163 -7.61 25.22 -16.78
N ASP A 164 -7.01 26.29 -17.32
CA ASP A 164 -7.49 26.95 -18.54
C ASP A 164 -7.37 25.99 -19.74
N GLY A 165 -8.52 25.60 -20.30
CA GLY A 165 -8.61 24.64 -21.38
C GLY A 165 -8.76 23.17 -20.96
N MET A 166 -8.67 22.85 -19.66
CA MET A 166 -9.00 21.51 -19.13
C MET A 166 -10.47 21.39 -18.72
N LEU A 167 -11.07 22.49 -18.26
CA LEU A 167 -12.47 22.57 -17.86
C LEU A 167 -13.40 22.85 -19.05
N GLU A 168 -14.50 22.10 -19.14
CA GLU A 168 -15.56 22.41 -20.11
C GLU A 168 -16.49 23.53 -19.63
N ASN A 169 -17.33 24.05 -20.53
CA ASN A 169 -18.18 25.20 -20.24
C ASN A 169 -19.16 24.91 -19.09
N GLY A 170 -18.91 25.55 -17.95
CA GLY A 170 -19.77 25.48 -16.77
C GLY A 170 -19.35 24.44 -15.74
N GLU A 171 -18.29 23.67 -16.00
CA GLU A 171 -17.66 22.80 -15.01
C GLU A 171 -16.81 23.62 -14.03
N GLY A 172 -16.88 23.27 -12.75
CA GLY A 172 -15.93 23.71 -11.74
C GLY A 172 -14.85 22.67 -11.48
N LEU A 173 -13.81 23.05 -10.73
CA LEU A 173 -12.80 22.09 -10.26
C LEU A 173 -13.40 21.02 -9.34
N GLU A 174 -14.46 21.35 -8.59
CA GLU A 174 -15.17 20.39 -7.74
C GLU A 174 -15.86 19.27 -8.54
N ASP A 175 -16.07 19.46 -9.85
CA ASP A 175 -16.67 18.46 -10.73
C ASP A 175 -15.60 17.55 -11.39
N ARG A 176 -14.31 17.90 -11.26
CA ARG A 176 -13.20 17.33 -12.02
C ARG A 176 -12.03 16.92 -11.12
N PRO A 177 -12.18 15.85 -10.32
CA PRO A 177 -11.12 15.36 -9.43
C PRO A 177 -9.86 14.94 -10.20
N ASP A 178 -9.99 14.54 -11.47
CA ASP A 178 -8.89 14.27 -12.39
C ASP A 178 -8.02 15.53 -12.64
N ILE A 179 -8.65 16.68 -12.89
CA ILE A 179 -7.93 17.94 -13.07
C ILE A 179 -7.29 18.36 -11.75
N VAL A 180 -8.00 18.22 -10.63
CA VAL A 180 -7.46 18.60 -9.31
C VAL A 180 -6.27 17.71 -8.92
N GLY A 181 -6.36 16.40 -9.17
CA GLY A 181 -5.24 15.47 -8.97
C GLY A 181 -4.01 15.86 -9.78
N TYR A 182 -4.20 16.18 -11.06
CA TYR A 182 -3.12 16.67 -11.92
C TYR A 182 -2.49 17.98 -11.43
N LEU A 183 -3.33 18.95 -11.02
CA LEU A 183 -2.86 20.23 -10.48
C LEU A 183 -2.02 20.03 -9.22
N LEU A 184 -2.46 19.13 -8.34
CA LEU A 184 -1.79 18.87 -7.08
C LEU A 184 -0.47 18.12 -7.29
N ALA A 185 -0.47 17.06 -8.10
CA ALA A 185 0.74 16.34 -8.47
C ALA A 185 1.77 17.29 -9.09
N SER A 186 1.34 18.15 -10.03
CA SER A 186 2.22 19.16 -10.64
C SER A 186 2.82 20.12 -9.62
N LEU A 187 2.05 20.59 -8.64
CA LEU A 187 2.55 21.45 -7.57
C LEU A 187 3.58 20.76 -6.69
N ILE A 188 3.31 19.50 -6.31
CA ILE A 188 4.21 18.70 -5.47
C ILE A 188 5.50 18.37 -6.23
N SER A 189 5.45 18.11 -7.53
CA SER A 189 6.64 17.92 -8.35
C SER A 189 7.50 19.18 -8.46
N GLU A 190 6.91 20.38 -8.39
CA GLU A 190 7.64 21.65 -8.37
C GLU A 190 8.21 22.01 -6.98
N ASP A 191 7.53 21.58 -5.92
CA ASP A 191 7.86 21.87 -4.53
C ASP A 191 7.48 20.69 -3.63
N ASP A 192 8.46 19.83 -3.36
CA ASP A 192 8.33 18.61 -2.57
C ASP A 192 7.90 18.86 -1.12
N SER A 193 8.15 20.07 -0.59
CA SER A 193 7.71 20.47 0.74
C SER A 193 6.20 20.62 0.86
N LEU A 194 5.48 20.75 -0.27
CA LEU A 194 4.02 20.74 -0.28
C LEU A 194 3.46 19.35 0.02
N LEU A 195 4.21 18.28 -0.27
CA LEU A 195 3.74 16.93 -0.02
C LEU A 195 3.35 16.75 1.45
N ASP A 196 4.19 17.20 2.38
CA ASP A 196 3.95 17.10 3.83
C ASP A 196 2.67 17.86 4.26
N GLU A 197 2.36 18.98 3.60
CA GLU A 197 1.17 19.77 3.90
C GLU A 197 -0.12 19.07 3.44
N TYR A 198 -0.10 18.49 2.24
CA TYR A 198 -1.26 17.78 1.70
C TYR A 198 -1.41 16.38 2.30
N ASP A 199 -0.31 15.73 2.65
CA ASP A 199 -0.32 14.43 3.32
C ASP A 199 -1.08 14.47 4.64
N LEU A 200 -0.85 15.50 5.47
CA LEU A 200 -1.64 15.70 6.70
C LEU A 200 -3.15 15.88 6.41
N MET A 201 -3.49 16.51 5.30
CA MET A 201 -4.88 16.75 4.90
C MET A 201 -5.54 15.44 4.45
N PHE A 202 -4.84 14.62 3.66
CA PHE A 202 -5.28 13.28 3.29
C PHE A 202 -5.44 12.41 4.53
N ALA A 203 -4.41 12.33 5.38
CA ALA A 203 -4.43 11.57 6.62
C ALA A 203 -5.60 11.96 7.54
N SER A 204 -5.94 13.25 7.65
CA SER A 204 -7.08 13.69 8.48
C SER A 204 -8.44 13.18 8.02
N HIS A 205 -8.57 12.85 6.74
CA HIS A 205 -9.82 12.42 6.12
C HIS A 205 -9.98 10.90 6.10
N PHE A 206 -8.86 10.17 6.08
CA PHE A 206 -8.82 8.71 6.13
C PHE A 206 -8.42 8.16 7.50
N GLY A 207 -8.00 9.02 8.42
CA GLY A 207 -7.49 8.72 9.76
C GLY A 207 -8.52 8.30 10.81
N GLU A 208 -9.68 7.77 10.42
CA GLU A 208 -10.45 6.87 11.30
C GLU A 208 -9.83 5.45 11.26
N PHE A 209 -8.50 5.34 11.36
CA PHE A 209 -7.84 4.11 11.75
C PHE A 209 -7.68 4.17 13.26
N ASP A 210 -8.51 3.39 13.95
CA ASP A 210 -8.61 3.12 15.39
C ASP A 210 -7.71 3.94 16.34
N ASP A 211 -8.35 4.44 17.42
CA ASP A 211 -7.80 5.12 18.61
C ASP A 211 -6.65 4.35 19.36
N GLU A 212 -5.96 3.40 18.73
CA GLU A 212 -4.95 2.51 19.33
C GLU A 212 -3.50 2.95 19.03
N VAL A 213 -3.26 3.91 18.11
CA VAL A 213 -1.90 4.39 17.79
C VAL A 213 -1.44 5.56 18.68
N ASP A 214 -2.36 6.21 19.41
CA ASP A 214 -2.03 7.29 20.36
C ASP A 214 -1.21 6.79 21.58
N GLU A 215 -1.19 5.47 21.86
CA GLU A 215 -0.47 4.92 23.02
C GLU A 215 1.04 4.71 22.77
N LEU A 216 1.53 4.81 21.53
CA LEU A 216 2.95 4.59 21.20
C LEU A 216 3.80 5.88 21.11
N MET A 217 3.17 7.06 21.11
CA MET A 217 3.89 8.34 21.06
C MET A 217 4.11 8.99 22.44
N GLU A 218 3.49 8.50 23.53
CA GLU A 218 3.65 9.08 24.88
C GLU A 218 4.88 8.58 25.67
N ASP A 219 5.52 7.48 25.28
CA ASP A 219 6.64 6.89 26.05
C ASP A 219 8.05 7.35 25.61
N GLY A 220 8.16 8.21 24.59
CA GLY A 220 9.44 8.61 23.99
C GLY A 220 10.17 9.83 24.60
N LEU A 221 9.53 10.61 25.48
CA LEU A 221 10.11 11.85 26.01
C LEU A 221 10.00 11.94 27.55
N GLY A 222 10.80 11.13 28.24
CA GLY A 222 10.80 11.10 29.69
C GLY A 222 12.14 10.77 30.34
N ALA A 223 13.15 11.66 30.23
CA ALA A 223 14.17 11.85 31.27
C ALA A 223 15.11 13.04 30.98
N GLU A 224 14.67 14.28 31.22
CA GLU A 224 15.62 15.34 31.59
C GLU A 224 16.00 15.17 33.07
N GLU A 225 17.17 14.60 33.30
CA GLU A 225 17.79 14.47 34.62
C GLU A 225 18.22 15.86 35.11
N LYS A 226 17.38 16.47 35.96
CA LYS A 226 17.76 17.64 36.78
C LYS A 226 18.86 17.23 37.75
N GLN A 227 20.10 17.54 37.42
CA GLN A 227 21.21 17.44 38.37
C GLN A 227 21.17 18.62 39.34
N GLU A 228 20.63 18.33 40.52
CA GLU A 228 20.52 19.21 41.69
C GLU A 228 21.91 19.47 42.29
N GLY A 229 22.26 20.75 42.44
CA GLY A 229 23.52 21.19 43.03
C GLY A 229 23.55 20.93 44.54
N ALA A 230 24.53 20.14 44.98
CA ALA A 230 24.87 20.00 46.40
C ALA A 230 26.01 20.96 46.75
N ASP A 231 25.63 22.05 47.43
CA ASP A 231 26.49 22.98 48.15
C ASP A 231 27.01 22.28 49.42
N ALA A 232 28.30 21.93 49.44
CA ALA A 232 28.97 21.36 50.60
C ALA A 232 29.66 22.47 51.40
N LYS A 233 28.98 22.93 52.46
CA LYS A 233 29.62 23.58 53.62
C LYS A 233 29.88 22.54 54.71
N ASP A 234 31.14 22.43 55.11
CA ASP A 234 31.63 22.38 56.51
C ASP A 234 33.10 21.93 56.50
N GLU A 235 34.01 22.86 56.81
CA GLU A 235 34.72 22.98 58.11
C GLU A 235 35.88 21.97 58.29
N LEU A 236 37.10 22.44 58.01
CA LEU A 236 38.26 22.40 58.93
C LEU A 236 39.44 23.22 58.37
#